data_AF-A0A3C1UT32-F1
#
_entry.id   AF-A0A3C1UT32-F1
#
_cell.length_a   1.000
_cell.length_b   1.000
_cell.length_c   1.000
_cell.angle_alpha   90.00
_cell.angle_beta   90.00
_cell.angle_gamma   90.00
#
_symmetry.space_group_name_H-M   'P 1'
#
loop_
_entity.id
_entity.type
_entity.pdbx_description
1 polymer ?
#
loop_
_entity_poly.entity_id
_entity_poly.type
_entity_poly.pdbx_seq_one_letter_code
_entity_poly.pdbx_strand_id
1 'polypeptide(L)'
;SHEGLAGFAKMPNALAEGIAQIAGGTWPLFAPLIGGFGAFVAGSNTVSNMTFSLFQFGVGQRIGVDPMWIIALQAVGGAAGNIICVHNVVAASAVVGLLGKEGAVIRKTLPAFIYYAFLPGALGYAIVWQSQKGWLNLGSLITVLIWSLLIGVAVKHLRTSNH
;
A
#
# COMPACT_ATOMS: atom_id res chain seq x y z
N SER A 1 12.68 19.95 -34.35
CA SER A 1 11.45 19.18 -34.07
C SER A 1 11.58 18.37 -32.78
N HIS A 2 11.91 19.00 -31.64
CA HIS A 2 12.23 18.31 -30.38
C HIS A 2 11.29 18.64 -29.20
N GLU A 3 10.08 19.15 -29.45
CA GLU A 3 9.12 19.49 -28.38
C GLU A 3 8.15 18.35 -28.04
N GLY A 4 8.07 17.30 -28.87
CA GLY A 4 7.12 16.20 -28.68
C GLY A 4 7.44 15.24 -27.52
N LEU A 5 8.72 15.06 -27.17
CA LEU A 5 9.14 14.12 -26.11
C LEU A 5 9.22 14.76 -24.72
N ALA A 6 9.43 16.08 -24.65
CA ALA A 6 9.46 16.83 -23.40
C ALA A 6 8.07 17.01 -22.76
N GLY A 7 6.98 16.87 -23.55
CA GLY A 7 5.60 16.95 -23.06
C GLY A 7 5.15 15.71 -22.27
N PHE A 8 5.58 14.51 -22.67
CA PHE A 8 5.20 13.27 -21.98
C PHE A 8 5.90 13.08 -20.63
N ALA A 9 7.16 13.51 -20.53
CA ALA A 9 7.89 13.52 -19.25
C ALA A 9 7.33 14.54 -18.25
N LYS A 10 6.58 15.56 -18.70
CA LYS A 10 6.00 16.60 -17.83
C LYS A 10 4.76 16.16 -17.05
N MET A 11 3.95 15.22 -17.55
CA MET A 11 2.71 14.83 -16.86
C MET A 11 2.92 14.00 -15.59
N PRO A 12 3.73 12.91 -15.59
CA PRO A 12 4.02 12.16 -14.36
C PRO A 12 4.79 13.02 -13.36
N ASN A 13 5.64 13.91 -13.86
CA ASN A 13 6.40 14.85 -13.07
C ASN A 13 5.50 15.90 -12.39
N ALA A 14 4.58 16.53 -13.12
CA ALA A 14 3.63 17.50 -12.56
C ALA A 14 2.67 16.84 -11.55
N LEU A 15 2.21 15.61 -11.81
CA LEU A 15 1.38 14.86 -10.87
C LEU A 15 2.14 14.52 -9.60
N ALA A 16 3.40 14.07 -9.73
CA ALA A 16 4.27 13.79 -8.60
C ALA A 16 4.63 15.06 -7.82
N GLU A 17 4.74 16.22 -8.47
CA GLU A 17 4.91 17.52 -7.81
C GLU A 17 3.67 17.91 -7.01
N GLY A 18 2.48 17.82 -7.62
CA GLY A 18 1.21 18.13 -6.97
C GLY A 18 0.96 17.21 -5.78
N ILE A 19 1.25 15.92 -5.93
CA ILE A 19 1.13 14.94 -4.86
C ILE A 19 2.21 15.14 -3.78
N ALA A 20 3.45 15.46 -4.14
CA ALA A 20 4.48 15.80 -3.16
C ALA A 20 4.12 17.08 -2.38
N GLN A 21 3.43 18.05 -2.99
CA GLN A 21 2.94 19.24 -2.30
C GLN A 21 1.73 18.96 -1.40
N ILE A 22 0.81 18.07 -1.82
CA ILE A 22 -0.42 17.74 -1.07
C ILE A 22 -0.16 16.71 0.04
N ALA A 23 0.52 15.61 -0.28
CA ALA A 23 0.80 14.52 0.66
C ALA A 23 2.10 14.77 1.44
N GLY A 24 3.08 15.49 0.87
CA GLY A 24 4.33 15.82 1.54
C GLY A 24 5.00 14.59 2.15
N GLY A 25 5.48 14.74 3.38
CA GLY A 25 6.11 13.65 4.10
C GLY A 25 5.21 12.44 4.38
N THR A 26 3.89 12.55 4.29
CA THR A 26 2.95 11.45 4.60
C THR A 26 2.78 10.43 3.48
N TRP A 27 3.37 10.68 2.30
CA TRP A 27 3.27 9.79 1.14
C TRP A 27 3.62 8.30 1.40
N PRO A 28 4.62 7.94 2.23
CA PRO A 28 4.89 6.54 2.58
C PRO A 28 3.69 5.80 3.21
N LEU A 29 2.74 6.51 3.85
CA LEU A 29 1.50 5.90 4.37
C LEU A 29 0.57 5.45 3.23
N PHE A 30 0.58 6.19 2.11
CA PHE A 30 -0.31 5.95 0.98
C PHE A 30 0.32 5.03 -0.09
N ALA A 31 1.64 4.89 -0.12
CA ALA A 31 2.34 4.02 -1.07
C ALA A 31 1.84 2.55 -1.08
N PRO A 32 1.61 1.88 0.06
CA PRO A 32 1.06 0.53 0.06
C PRO A 32 -0.41 0.47 -0.39
N LEU A 33 -1.20 1.52 -0.15
CA LEU A 33 -2.59 1.57 -0.63
C LEU A 33 -2.64 1.63 -2.16
N ILE A 34 -1.77 2.43 -2.79
CA ILE A 34 -1.63 2.49 -4.25
C ILE A 34 -1.21 1.12 -4.79
N GLY A 35 -0.19 0.49 -4.20
CA GLY A 35 0.26 -0.85 -4.60
C GLY A 35 -0.82 -1.92 -4.47
N GLY A 36 -1.56 -1.91 -3.36
CA GLY A 36 -2.66 -2.84 -3.11
C GLY A 36 -3.86 -2.63 -4.02
N PHE A 37 -4.25 -1.39 -4.27
CA PHE A 37 -5.31 -1.08 -5.23
C PHE A 37 -4.92 -1.49 -6.64
N GLY A 38 -3.68 -1.19 -7.03
CA GLY A 38 -3.13 -1.64 -8.32
C GLY A 38 -3.16 -3.15 -8.45
N ALA A 39 -2.81 -3.90 -7.41
CA ALA A 39 -2.83 -5.37 -7.45
C ALA A 39 -4.26 -5.93 -7.49
N PHE A 40 -5.20 -5.32 -6.76
CA PHE A 40 -6.61 -5.68 -6.75
C PHE A 40 -7.29 -5.48 -8.11
N VAL A 41 -6.96 -4.39 -8.82
CA VAL A 41 -7.53 -4.09 -10.14
C VAL A 41 -6.80 -4.84 -11.24
N ALA A 42 -5.46 -4.83 -11.22
CA ALA A 42 -4.64 -5.39 -12.30
C ALA A 42 -4.58 -6.92 -12.29
N GLY A 43 -4.92 -7.55 -11.17
CA GLY A 43 -4.87 -9.00 -11.10
C GLY A 43 -3.52 -9.60 -10.70
N SER A 44 -2.56 -8.78 -10.28
CA SER A 44 -1.22 -9.25 -9.98
C SER A 44 -0.40 -8.19 -9.27
N ASN A 45 0.35 -8.63 -8.26
CA ASN A 45 1.37 -7.81 -7.62
C ASN A 45 2.43 -7.33 -8.63
N THR A 46 2.83 -8.19 -9.57
CA THR A 46 3.86 -7.86 -10.57
C THR A 46 3.40 -6.74 -11.51
N VAL A 47 2.16 -6.85 -12.00
CA VAL A 47 1.61 -5.83 -12.91
C VAL A 47 1.45 -4.51 -12.17
N SER A 48 0.91 -4.53 -10.96
CA SER A 48 0.83 -3.34 -10.10
C SER A 48 2.20 -2.68 -9.88
N ASN A 49 3.22 -3.49 -9.56
CA ASN A 49 4.56 -2.98 -9.35
C ASN A 49 5.13 -2.35 -10.61
N MET A 50 5.04 -3.00 -11.77
CA MET A 50 5.52 -2.43 -13.03
C MET A 50 4.80 -1.13 -13.39
N THR A 51 3.47 -1.07 -13.19
CA THR A 51 2.66 0.11 -13.52
C THR A 51 2.98 1.32 -12.64
N PHE A 52 3.14 1.12 -11.32
CA PHE A 52 3.25 2.25 -10.38
C PHE A 52 4.67 2.52 -9.85
N SER A 53 5.66 1.62 -10.07
CA SER A 53 7.01 1.81 -9.53
C SER A 53 7.69 3.08 -10.05
N LEU A 54 7.55 3.40 -11.33
CA LEU A 54 8.13 4.63 -11.90
C LEU A 54 7.52 5.90 -11.28
N PHE A 55 6.21 5.88 -11.04
CA PHE A 55 5.51 6.97 -10.39
C PHE A 55 5.93 7.09 -8.91
N GLN A 56 5.92 6.00 -8.15
CA GLN A 56 6.31 5.97 -6.75
C GLN A 56 7.78 6.36 -6.54
N PHE A 57 8.66 5.94 -7.44
CA PHE A 57 10.07 6.35 -7.47
C PHE A 57 10.19 7.87 -7.67
N GLY A 58 9.48 8.42 -8.65
CA GLY A 58 9.48 9.86 -8.95
C GLY A 58 8.87 10.72 -7.84
N VAL A 59 7.90 10.20 -7.07
CA VAL A 59 7.40 10.88 -5.87
C VAL A 59 8.45 10.84 -4.76
N GLY A 60 9.14 9.70 -4.56
CA GLY A 60 10.20 9.58 -3.56
C GLY A 60 11.33 10.56 -3.71
N GLN A 61 11.81 10.72 -4.94
CA GLN A 61 12.85 11.70 -5.26
C GLN A 61 12.41 13.14 -4.92
N ARG A 62 11.13 13.47 -5.13
CA ARG A 62 10.58 14.81 -4.86
C ARG A 62 10.35 15.09 -3.39
N ILE A 63 9.92 14.10 -2.62
CA ILE A 63 9.72 14.26 -1.18
C ILE A 63 11.04 14.19 -0.38
N GLY A 64 12.18 14.00 -1.07
CA GLY A 64 13.52 14.01 -0.46
C GLY A 64 13.82 12.76 0.37
N VAL A 65 13.15 11.64 0.10
CA VAL A 65 13.39 10.36 0.79
C VAL A 65 13.99 9.35 -0.18
N ASP A 66 14.63 8.31 0.35
CA ASP A 66 15.12 7.22 -0.49
C ASP A 66 13.93 6.53 -1.20
N PRO A 67 13.84 6.63 -2.54
CA PRO A 67 12.72 6.09 -3.30
C PRO A 67 12.57 4.56 -3.18
N MET A 68 13.65 3.85 -2.82
CA MET A 68 13.63 2.41 -2.64
C MET A 68 12.63 1.99 -1.55
N TRP A 69 12.53 2.77 -0.46
CA TRP A 69 11.56 2.51 0.60
C TRP A 69 10.13 2.61 0.12
N ILE A 70 9.83 3.56 -0.77
CA ILE A 70 8.47 3.76 -1.29
C ILE A 70 8.09 2.61 -2.21
N ILE A 71 9.01 2.17 -3.08
CA ILE A 71 8.79 0.99 -3.93
C ILE A 71 8.61 -0.26 -3.06
N ALA A 72 9.42 -0.42 -2.01
CA ALA A 72 9.28 -1.55 -1.10
C ALA A 72 7.89 -1.55 -0.44
N LEU A 73 7.41 -0.40 0.03
CA LEU A 73 6.08 -0.26 0.62
C LEU A 73 4.96 -0.57 -0.37
N GLN A 74 5.10 -0.09 -1.61
CA GLN A 74 4.19 -0.42 -2.69
C GLN A 74 4.14 -1.93 -2.93
N ALA A 75 5.29 -2.60 -2.98
CA ALA A 75 5.36 -4.05 -3.22
C ALA A 75 4.69 -4.85 -2.08
N VAL A 76 4.85 -4.42 -0.83
CA VAL A 76 4.15 -5.04 0.32
C VAL A 76 2.63 -4.79 0.24
N GLY A 77 2.22 -3.57 -0.12
CA GLY A 77 0.82 -3.24 -0.37
C GLY A 77 0.22 -4.06 -1.52
N GLY A 78 0.97 -4.26 -2.61
CA GLY A 78 0.57 -5.09 -3.73
C GLY A 78 0.40 -6.57 -3.36
N ALA A 79 1.24 -7.10 -2.45
CA ALA A 79 1.03 -8.43 -1.89
C ALA A 79 -0.29 -8.51 -1.10
N ALA A 80 -0.64 -7.47 -0.32
CA ALA A 80 -1.93 -7.40 0.36
C ALA A 80 -3.10 -7.38 -0.64
N GLY A 81 -3.02 -6.55 -1.67
CA GLY A 81 -4.07 -6.41 -2.69
C GLY A 81 -4.32 -7.68 -3.49
N ASN A 82 -3.28 -8.49 -3.67
CA ASN A 82 -3.40 -9.78 -4.36
C ASN A 82 -4.33 -10.76 -3.62
N ILE A 83 -4.47 -10.66 -2.29
CA ILE A 83 -5.33 -11.52 -1.47
C ILE A 83 -6.81 -11.33 -1.80
N ILE A 84 -7.22 -10.09 -2.07
CA ILE A 84 -8.63 -9.74 -2.38
C ILE A 84 -8.92 -9.71 -3.88
N CYS A 85 -7.94 -10.07 -4.69
CA CYS A 85 -8.02 -9.83 -6.12
C CYS A 85 -9.10 -10.69 -6.80
N VAL A 86 -9.89 -10.09 -7.68
CA VAL A 86 -11.11 -10.71 -8.24
C VAL A 86 -10.78 -12.02 -8.96
N HIS A 87 -9.75 -12.05 -9.79
CA HIS A 87 -9.35 -13.28 -10.49
C HIS A 87 -8.90 -14.40 -9.53
N ASN A 88 -8.21 -14.08 -8.43
CA ASN A 88 -7.81 -15.07 -7.43
C ASN A 88 -9.02 -15.60 -6.67
N VAL A 89 -9.95 -14.72 -6.29
CA VAL A 89 -11.15 -15.11 -5.56
C VAL A 89 -12.12 -15.90 -6.44
N VAL A 90 -12.26 -15.53 -7.72
CA VAL A 90 -13.07 -16.28 -8.70
C VAL A 90 -12.47 -17.66 -8.95
N ALA A 91 -11.15 -17.76 -9.16
CA ALA A 91 -10.47 -19.04 -9.33
C ALA A 91 -10.63 -19.92 -8.07
N ALA A 92 -10.41 -19.36 -6.88
CA ALA A 92 -10.60 -20.09 -5.63
C ALA A 92 -12.05 -20.55 -5.46
N SER A 93 -13.02 -19.68 -5.71
CA SER A 93 -14.46 -19.97 -5.61
C SER A 93 -14.89 -21.07 -6.58
N ALA A 94 -14.30 -21.14 -7.78
CA ALA A 94 -14.55 -22.21 -8.74
C ALA A 94 -14.07 -23.57 -8.26
N VAL A 95 -12.90 -23.65 -7.60
CA VAL A 95 -12.33 -24.91 -7.09
C VAL A 95 -13.13 -25.44 -5.89
N VAL A 96 -13.59 -24.56 -5.00
CA VAL A 96 -14.34 -24.95 -3.79
C VAL A 96 -15.86 -25.02 -3.98
N GLY A 97 -16.35 -24.81 -5.21
CA GLY A 97 -17.77 -24.90 -5.55
C GLY A 97 -18.64 -23.73 -5.04
N LEU A 98 -18.04 -22.57 -4.78
CA LEU A 98 -18.71 -21.35 -4.31
C LEU A 98 -18.98 -20.35 -5.45
N LEU A 99 -19.33 -20.84 -6.64
CA LEU A 99 -19.65 -20.02 -7.81
C LEU A 99 -20.78 -19.03 -7.50
N GLY A 100 -20.62 -17.76 -7.89
CA GLY A 100 -21.59 -16.69 -7.63
C GLY A 100 -21.58 -16.13 -6.19
N LYS A 101 -20.69 -16.63 -5.31
CA LYS A 101 -20.47 -16.08 -3.96
C LYS A 101 -19.13 -15.35 -3.82
N GLU A 102 -18.47 -15.00 -4.92
CA GLU A 102 -17.16 -14.33 -4.89
C GLU A 102 -17.19 -13.01 -4.12
N GLY A 103 -18.27 -12.22 -4.31
CA GLY A 103 -18.45 -10.97 -3.57
C GLY A 103 -18.58 -11.15 -2.06
N ALA A 104 -19.08 -12.31 -1.59
CA ALA A 104 -19.12 -12.63 -0.17
C ALA A 104 -17.72 -13.00 0.35
N VAL A 105 -16.93 -13.71 -0.46
CA VAL A 105 -15.53 -14.03 -0.15
C VAL A 105 -14.68 -12.76 -0.09
N ILE A 106 -14.77 -11.88 -1.10
CA ILE A 106 -14.08 -10.57 -1.14
C ILE A 106 -14.45 -9.75 0.09
N ARG A 107 -15.75 -9.67 0.43
CA ARG A 107 -16.21 -8.89 1.59
C ARG A 107 -15.65 -9.41 2.91
N LYS A 108 -15.45 -10.74 3.01
CA LYS A 108 -14.88 -11.37 4.20
C LYS A 108 -13.36 -11.22 4.28
N THR A 109 -12.67 -11.10 3.14
CA THR A 109 -11.21 -10.89 3.06
C THR A 109 -10.80 -9.42 3.04
N LEU A 110 -11.73 -8.49 2.78
CA LEU A 110 -11.48 -7.05 2.78
C LEU A 110 -10.89 -6.50 4.09
N PRO A 111 -11.34 -6.92 5.30
CA PRO A 111 -10.71 -6.49 6.54
C PRO A 111 -9.24 -6.93 6.65
N ALA A 112 -8.91 -8.13 6.15
CA ALA A 112 -7.54 -8.63 6.12
C ALA A 112 -6.67 -7.80 5.17
N PHE A 113 -7.20 -7.38 4.02
CA PHE A 113 -6.52 -6.44 3.11
C PHE A 113 -6.24 -5.10 3.78
N ILE A 114 -7.25 -4.49 4.41
CA ILE A 114 -7.10 -3.19 5.08
C ILE A 114 -6.02 -3.29 6.17
N TYR A 115 -6.04 -4.36 6.96
CA TYR A 115 -5.01 -4.65 7.96
C TYR A 115 -3.61 -4.73 7.33
N TYR A 116 -3.46 -5.54 6.29
CA TYR A 116 -2.16 -5.78 5.65
C TYR A 116 -1.66 -4.60 4.80
N ALA A 117 -2.52 -3.65 4.43
CA ALA A 117 -2.14 -2.43 3.71
C ALA A 117 -1.78 -1.27 4.65
N PHE A 118 -2.47 -1.12 5.79
CA PHE A 118 -2.18 -0.06 6.77
C PHE A 118 -0.91 -0.32 7.57
N LEU A 119 -0.62 -1.58 7.90
CA LEU A 119 0.52 -1.97 8.75
C LEU A 119 1.89 -1.64 8.09
N PRO A 120 2.14 -1.99 6.82
CA PRO A 120 3.36 -1.61 6.12
C PRO A 120 3.43 -0.11 5.90
N GLY A 121 2.32 0.56 5.57
CA GLY A 121 2.30 2.01 5.41
C GLY A 121 2.77 2.74 6.65
N ALA A 122 2.25 2.34 7.82
CA ALA A 122 2.65 2.89 9.11
C ALA A 122 4.13 2.59 9.44
N LEU A 123 4.62 1.39 9.16
CA LEU A 123 6.03 1.02 9.34
C LEU A 123 6.96 1.81 8.42
N GLY A 124 6.60 1.91 7.15
CA GLY A 124 7.36 2.65 6.14
C GLY A 124 7.51 4.11 6.47
N TYR A 125 6.42 4.74 6.92
CA TYR A 125 6.47 6.12 7.37
C TYR A 125 7.39 6.33 8.58
N ALA A 126 7.41 5.39 9.54
CA ALA A 126 8.33 5.46 10.69
C ALA A 126 9.80 5.32 10.27
N ILE A 127 10.11 4.37 9.39
CA ILE A 127 11.50 4.09 8.95
C ILE A 127 12.03 5.23 8.09
N VAL A 128 11.25 5.69 7.11
CA VAL A 128 11.66 6.74 6.18
C VAL A 128 11.97 8.05 6.90
N TRP A 129 11.19 8.39 7.93
CA TRP A 129 11.36 9.63 8.66
C TRP A 129 12.17 9.50 9.97
N GLN A 130 12.76 8.33 10.24
CA GLN A 130 13.63 8.10 11.40
C GLN A 130 14.87 9.00 11.36
N SER A 131 15.47 9.19 10.17
CA SER A 131 16.73 9.95 10.02
C SER A 131 16.58 11.48 10.12
N GLN A 132 15.38 12.04 9.95
CA GLN A 132 15.18 13.51 9.94
C GLN A 132 14.58 14.10 11.22
N LYS A 133 13.77 13.34 11.97
CA LYS A 133 13.06 13.85 13.16
C LYS A 133 13.43 13.15 14.47
N GLY A 134 14.35 12.19 14.43
CA GLY A 134 14.68 11.34 15.58
C GLY A 134 13.56 10.34 15.92
N TRP A 135 13.74 9.58 17.01
CA TRP A 135 12.85 8.47 17.41
C TRP A 135 11.42 8.92 17.78
N LEU A 136 11.20 10.19 18.11
CA LEU A 136 9.91 10.75 18.53
C LEU A 136 9.27 11.58 17.39
N ASN A 137 8.91 10.90 16.31
CA ASN A 137 8.15 11.49 15.21
C ASN A 137 6.65 11.14 15.32
N LEU A 138 5.79 12.01 14.78
CA LEU A 138 4.35 11.75 14.60
C LEU A 138 4.12 10.42 13.86
N GLY A 139 5.02 10.05 12.95
CA GLY A 139 5.03 8.75 12.30
C GLY A 139 5.21 7.59 13.28
N SER A 140 6.31 7.55 14.02
CA SER A 140 6.53 6.52 15.04
C SER A 140 5.40 6.45 16.09
N LEU A 141 4.78 7.57 16.45
CA LEU A 141 3.61 7.58 17.34
C LEU A 141 2.40 6.88 16.70
N ILE A 142 2.07 7.21 15.45
CA ILE A 142 1.00 6.54 14.69
C ILE A 142 1.31 5.06 14.51
N THR A 143 2.57 4.70 14.23
CA THR A 143 3.01 3.31 14.07
C THR A 143 2.88 2.55 15.39
N VAL A 144 3.27 3.12 16.53
CA VAL A 144 3.09 2.51 17.86
C VAL A 144 1.61 2.43 18.26
N LEU A 145 0.80 3.43 17.91
CA LEU A 145 -0.64 3.41 18.13
C LEU A 145 -1.30 2.31 17.32
N ILE A 146 -0.93 2.16 16.05
CA ILE A 146 -1.40 1.07 15.19
C ILE A 146 -0.93 -0.26 15.76
N TRP A 147 0.36 -0.46 16.03
CA TRP A 147 0.89 -1.70 16.62
C TRP A 147 0.23 -2.06 17.96
N SER A 148 -0.03 -1.10 18.84
CA SER A 148 -0.71 -1.35 20.12
C SER A 148 -2.17 -1.71 19.95
N LEU A 149 -2.89 -1.07 19.01
CA LEU A 149 -4.26 -1.41 18.66
C LEU A 149 -4.33 -2.79 18.01
N LEU A 150 -3.33 -3.17 17.20
CA LEU A 150 -3.22 -4.48 16.58
C LEU A 150 -2.91 -5.59 17.59
N ILE A 151 -1.97 -5.38 18.53
CA ILE A 151 -1.73 -6.31 19.63
C ILE A 151 -3.01 -6.44 20.47
N GLY A 152 -3.70 -5.34 20.75
CA GLY A 152 -4.97 -5.36 21.47
C GLY A 152 -6.06 -6.18 20.78
N VAL A 153 -6.22 -6.02 19.46
CA VAL A 153 -7.19 -6.80 18.67
C VAL A 153 -6.79 -8.26 18.57
N ALA A 154 -5.51 -8.57 18.30
CA ALA A 154 -5.00 -9.94 18.23
C ALA A 154 -5.16 -10.68 19.56
N VAL A 155 -4.81 -10.03 20.68
CA VAL A 155 -5.01 -10.57 22.03
C VAL A 155 -6.50 -10.79 22.30
N LYS A 156 -7.37 -9.84 21.95
CA LYS A 156 -8.82 -9.99 22.11
C LYS A 156 -9.36 -11.14 21.27
N HIS A 157 -8.87 -11.32 20.04
CA HIS A 157 -9.32 -12.38 19.13
C HIS A 157 -8.86 -13.77 19.59
N LEU A 158 -7.62 -13.89 20.07
CA LEU A 158 -7.09 -15.09 20.74
C LEU A 158 -7.89 -15.43 22.01
N ARG A 159 -8.31 -14.41 22.77
CA ARG A 159 -9.13 -14.62 23.98
C ARG A 159 -10.55 -15.11 23.66
N THR A 160 -11.13 -14.67 22.54
CA THR A 160 -12.44 -15.15 22.07
C THR A 160 -12.40 -16.51 21.37
N SER A 161 -11.23 -17.01 20.95
CA SER A 161 -11.07 -18.36 20.39
C SER A 161 -10.86 -19.44 21.46
N ASN A 162 -10.62 -19.04 22.72
CA ASN A 162 -10.44 -19.94 23.87
C ASN A 162 -11.70 -20.08 24.74
N HIS A 163 -12.86 -19.65 24.23
CA HIS A 163 -14.20 -19.86 24.81
C HIS A 163 -15.09 -20.54 23.78
#